data_AF-A0A969NPX9-F1
#
_entry.id   AF-A0A969NPX9-F1
#
_cell.length_a   1.000
_cell.length_b   1.000
_cell.length_c   1.000
_cell.angle_alpha   90.00
_cell.angle_beta   90.00
_cell.angle_gamma   90.00
#
_symmetry.space_group_name_H-M   'P 1'
#
loop_
_entity.id
_entity.type
_entity.pdbx_description
1 polymer ?
#
loop_
_entity_poly.entity_id
_entity_poly.type
_entity_poly.pdbx_seq_one_letter_code
_entity_poly.pdbx_strand_id
1 'polypeptide(L)'
;NLDKPFDCLPEEGIARTRVMPDDILNYHQDWDRQVAEVIPYFERVEQPLKYLIEKQNLARINAVIEQKIPLDSMLTTYYVELKNRI
;
A
#
# COMPACT_ATOMS: atom_id res chain seq x y z
N ASN A 1 3.05 -8.55 4.24
CA ASN A 1 3.53 -8.26 5.62
C ASN A 1 4.84 -8.98 5.87
N LEU A 2 5.58 -8.61 6.92
CA LEU A 2 6.84 -9.26 7.31
C LEU A 2 6.57 -10.33 8.39
N ASP A 3 7.38 -11.39 8.41
CA ASP A 3 7.29 -12.43 9.46
C ASP A 3 8.09 -12.09 10.72
N LYS A 4 9.10 -11.23 10.58
CA LYS A 4 9.99 -10.79 11.65
C LYS A 4 10.36 -9.32 11.45
N PRO A 5 10.78 -8.60 12.51
CA PRO A 5 11.25 -7.24 12.38
C PRO A 5 12.37 -7.10 11.35
N PHE A 6 12.37 -5.99 10.62
CA PHE A 6 13.39 -5.65 9.65
C PHE A 6 14.01 -4.29 10.01
N ASP A 7 15.34 -4.26 10.13
CA ASP A 7 16.10 -3.05 10.37
C ASP A 7 16.44 -2.37 9.03
N CYS A 8 15.99 -1.13 8.88
CA CYS A 8 16.27 -0.30 7.73
C CYS A 8 17.54 0.53 7.96
N LEU A 9 18.18 0.94 6.86
CA LEU A 9 19.21 1.97 6.94
C LEU A 9 18.56 3.30 7.36
N PRO A 10 19.24 4.13 8.16
CA PRO A 10 18.77 5.47 8.49
C PRO A 10 18.66 6.33 7.21
N GLU A 11 17.54 7.03 7.07
CA GLU A 11 17.29 7.98 5.98
C GLU A 11 17.04 9.38 6.55
N GLU A 12 17.48 10.42 5.83
CA GLU A 12 17.28 11.80 6.27
C GLU A 12 15.78 12.13 6.38
N GLY A 13 15.38 12.73 7.50
CA GLY A 13 13.98 13.06 7.77
C GLY A 13 13.12 11.89 8.24
N ILE A 14 13.65 10.66 8.30
CA ILE A 14 12.92 9.48 8.75
C ILE A 14 13.48 8.99 10.08
N ALA A 15 12.72 9.23 11.17
CA ALA A 15 13.09 8.76 12.50
C ALA A 15 12.99 7.23 12.64
N ARG A 16 12.17 6.58 11.81
CA ARG A 16 11.84 5.17 11.93
C ARG A 16 12.83 4.30 11.16
N THR A 17 13.63 3.52 11.89
CA THR A 17 14.65 2.62 11.30
C THR A 17 14.31 1.13 11.44
N ARG A 18 13.10 0.79 11.88
CA ARG A 18 12.67 -0.61 12.06
C ARG A 18 11.20 -0.79 11.64
N VAL A 19 10.95 -1.77 10.78
CA VAL A 19 9.63 -2.21 10.32
C VAL A 19 9.22 -3.44 11.12
N MET A 20 7.98 -3.46 11.61
CA MET A 20 7.42 -4.54 12.41
C MET A 20 6.41 -5.38 11.60
N PRO A 21 6.24 -6.68 11.91
CA PRO A 21 5.26 -7.57 11.26
C PRO A 21 3.83 -7.03 11.22
N ASP A 22 3.43 -6.32 12.26
CA ASP A 22 2.07 -5.81 12.51
C ASP A 22 1.88 -4.36 12.04
N ASP A 23 2.84 -3.76 11.35
CA ASP A 23 2.76 -2.36 10.94
C ASP A 23 1.53 -2.03 10.09
N ILE A 24 1.12 -2.94 9.20
CA ILE A 24 -0.10 -2.71 8.40
C ILE A 24 -1.31 -2.56 9.34
N LEU A 25 -1.39 -3.30 10.45
CA LEU A 25 -2.50 -3.18 11.40
C LEU A 25 -2.50 -1.80 12.07
N ASN A 26 -1.32 -1.27 12.39
CA ASN A 26 -1.17 -0.03 13.15
C ASN A 26 -1.18 1.24 12.27
N TYR A 27 -0.71 1.15 11.02
CA TYR A 27 -0.44 2.32 10.17
C TYR A 27 -1.24 2.35 8.87
N HIS A 28 -2.09 1.36 8.57
CA HIS A 28 -2.89 1.36 7.33
C HIS A 28 -3.68 2.66 7.13
N GLN A 29 -4.24 3.25 8.20
CA GLN A 29 -5.05 4.47 8.08
C GLN A 29 -4.24 5.67 7.55
N ASP A 30 -3.01 5.84 8.02
CA ASP A 30 -2.14 6.93 7.56
C ASP A 30 -1.67 6.68 6.13
N TRP A 31 -1.39 5.43 5.76
CA TRP A 31 -1.04 5.06 4.39
C TRP A 31 -2.22 5.20 3.43
N ASP A 32 -3.42 4.81 3.84
CA ASP A 32 -4.66 4.97 3.07
C ASP A 32 -4.90 6.46 2.77
N ARG A 33 -4.68 7.33 3.77
CA ARG A 33 -4.77 8.79 3.60
C ARG A 33 -3.76 9.28 2.57
N GLN A 34 -2.50 8.88 2.68
CA GLN A 34 -1.45 9.29 1.74
C GLN A 34 -1.76 8.84 0.32
N VAL A 35 -2.23 7.60 0.12
CA VAL A 35 -2.63 7.10 -1.20
C VAL A 35 -3.82 7.89 -1.73
N ALA A 36 -4.85 8.13 -0.90
CA ALA A 36 -6.02 8.90 -1.30
C ALA A 36 -5.68 10.34 -1.74
N GLU A 37 -4.68 10.98 -1.12
CA GLU A 37 -4.21 12.32 -1.48
C GLU A 37 -3.55 12.36 -2.87
N VAL A 38 -2.86 11.30 -3.27
CA VAL A 38 -2.05 11.28 -4.51
C VAL A 38 -2.70 10.52 -5.66
N ILE A 39 -3.65 9.61 -5.41
CA ILE A 39 -4.28 8.79 -6.44
C ILE A 39 -4.92 9.60 -7.60
N PRO A 40 -5.48 10.82 -7.41
CA PRO A 40 -6.03 11.61 -8.51
C PRO A 40 -4.98 12.08 -9.54
N TYR A 41 -3.69 12.03 -9.17
CA TYR A 41 -2.58 12.41 -10.06
C TYR A 41 -2.01 11.23 -10.84
N PHE A 42 -2.49 10.00 -10.64
CA PHE A 42 -1.95 8.79 -11.25
C PHE A 42 -1.86 8.89 -12.78
N GLU A 43 -2.85 9.49 -13.45
CA GLU A 43 -2.86 9.71 -14.90
C GLU A 43 -2.19 11.02 -15.34
N ARG A 44 -1.87 11.92 -14.41
CA ARG A 44 -1.25 13.23 -14.68
C ARG A 44 0.28 13.18 -14.70
N VAL A 45 0.85 12.08 -14.22
CA VAL A 45 2.29 11.85 -14.16
C VAL A 45 2.64 10.57 -14.91
N GLU A 46 3.86 10.51 -15.44
CA GLU A 46 4.36 9.29 -16.05
C GLU A 46 4.38 8.17 -15.01
N GLN A 47 3.90 6.99 -15.40
CA GLN A 47 3.92 5.78 -14.60
C GLN A 47 4.82 4.76 -15.30
N PRO A 48 6.16 4.79 -15.08
CA PRO A 48 7.10 3.94 -15.82
C PRO A 48 6.78 2.45 -15.68
N LEU A 49 6.21 2.05 -14.55
CA LEU A 49 5.84 0.67 -14.23
C LEU A 49 4.37 0.34 -14.54
N LYS A 50 3.62 1.23 -15.20
CA LYS A 50 2.18 1.01 -15.51
C LYS A 50 1.94 -0.29 -16.28
N TYR A 51 2.90 -0.70 -17.10
CA TYR A 51 2.82 -1.92 -17.91
C TYR A 51 2.82 -3.20 -17.06
N LEU A 52 3.24 -3.14 -15.79
CA LEU A 52 3.19 -4.27 -14.85
C LEU A 52 1.81 -4.43 -14.20
N ILE A 53 0.93 -3.43 -14.35
CA ILE A 53 -0.40 -3.45 -13.74
C ILE A 53 -1.37 -4.17 -14.69
N GLU A 54 -1.99 -5.24 -14.19
CA GLU A 54 -3.02 -5.95 -14.94
C GLU A 54 -4.16 -5.01 -15.37
N LYS A 55 -4.72 -5.26 -16.55
CA LYS A 55 -5.81 -4.43 -17.12
C LYS A 55 -6.99 -4.27 -16.16
N GLN A 56 -7.35 -5.34 -15.42
CA GLN A 56 -8.43 -5.30 -14.44
C GLN A 56 -8.13 -4.34 -13.27
N ASN A 57 -6.87 -4.27 -12.83
CA ASN A 57 -6.45 -3.40 -11.73
C ASN A 57 -6.34 -1.95 -12.22
N LEU A 58 -5.89 -1.72 -13.45
CA LEU A 58 -5.95 -0.40 -14.08
C LEU A 58 -7.38 0.13 -14.17
N ALA A 59 -8.34 -0.72 -14.56
CA ALA A 59 -9.75 -0.33 -14.58
C ALA A 59 -10.28 0.04 -13.19
N ARG A 60 -9.88 -0.69 -12.14
CA ARG A 60 -10.22 -0.35 -10.74
C ARG A 60 -9.62 0.99 -10.31
N ILE A 61 -8.33 1.22 -10.60
CA ILE A 61 -7.66 2.50 -10.31
C ILE A 61 -8.42 3.66 -10.95
N ASN A 62 -8.78 3.54 -12.23
CA ASN A 62 -9.52 4.58 -12.92
C ASN A 62 -10.91 4.82 -12.31
N ALA A 63 -11.61 3.76 -11.89
CA ALA A 63 -12.89 3.90 -11.19
C ALA A 63 -12.75 4.62 -9.82
N VAL A 64 -11.63 4.44 -9.10
CA VAL A 64 -11.32 5.18 -7.86
C VAL A 64 -11.06 6.67 -8.17
N ILE A 65 -10.26 6.97 -9.19
CA ILE A 65 -9.96 8.35 -9.61
C ILE A 65 -11.23 9.10 -10.01
N GLU A 66 -12.13 8.42 -10.71
CA GLU A 66 -13.45 8.94 -11.11
C GLU A 66 -14.49 8.94 -9.97
N GLN A 67 -14.09 8.55 -8.75
CA GLN A 67 -14.93 8.48 -7.55
C GLN A 67 -16.16 7.56 -7.70
N LYS A 68 -16.10 6.58 -8.61
CA LYS A 68 -17.16 5.58 -8.83
C LYS A 68 -17.14 4.47 -7.78
N ILE A 69 -15.97 4.18 -7.23
CA ILE A 69 -15.77 3.23 -6.13
C ILE A 69 -14.81 3.82 -5.11
N PRO A 70 -14.90 3.44 -3.82
CA PRO A 70 -13.92 3.84 -2.82
C PRO A 70 -12.55 3.18 -3.08
N LEU A 71 -11.49 3.82 -2.59
CA LEU A 71 -10.17 3.22 -2.52
C LEU A 71 -10.18 2.05 -1.51
N ASP A 72 -9.60 0.91 -1.90
CA ASP A 72 -9.41 -0.21 -0.98
C ASP A 72 -8.38 0.17 0.10
N SER A 73 -8.66 -0.19 1.35
CA SER A 73 -7.68 0.00 2.42
C SER A 73 -6.45 -0.90 2.22
N MET A 74 -5.26 -0.39 2.53
CA MET A 74 -4.02 -1.14 2.65
C MET A 74 -4.14 -2.34 3.58
N LEU A 75 -5.04 -2.29 4.56
CA LEU A 75 -5.33 -3.40 5.46
C LEU A 75 -5.79 -4.66 4.70
N THR A 76 -6.42 -4.52 3.54
CA THR A 76 -6.84 -5.66 2.69
C THR A 76 -5.66 -6.51 2.20
N THR A 77 -4.44 -5.96 2.20
CA THR A 77 -3.20 -6.66 1.83
C THR A 77 -2.53 -7.34 3.03
N TYR A 78 -3.09 -7.18 4.24
CA TYR A 78 -2.57 -7.85 5.43
C TYR A 78 -2.93 -9.34 5.39
N TYR A 79 -1.91 -10.18 5.46
CA TYR A 79 -2.06 -11.63 5.45
C TYR A 79 -1.34 -12.24 6.64
N VAL A 80 -2.07 -12.84 7.58
CA VAL A 80 -1.42 -13.64 8.63
C VAL A 80 -1.17 -15.02 8.06
N GLU A 81 0.11 -15.41 7.96
CA GLU A 81 0.44 -16.82 7.74
C GLU A 81 -0.06 -17.60 8.96
N LEU A 82 -1.14 -18.38 8.78
CA LEU A 82 -1.63 -19.30 9.80
C LEU A 82 -0.62 -20.45 9.93
N LYS A 83 0.44 -20.24 10.71
CA LYS A 83 1.28 -21.33 11.22
C LYS A 83 0.43 -22.15 12.18
N ASN A 84 -0.25 -23.17 11.63
CA ASN A 84 -0.73 -24.41 12.24
C ASN A 84 -2.05 -24.86 11.59
N ARG A 85 -1.96 -25.50 10.42
CA ARG A 85 -2.86 -26.62 10.12
C ARG A 85 -2.18 -27.86 10.70
N ILE A 86 -2.58 -28.22 11.92
CA ILE A 86 -2.32 -29.53 12.53
C ILE A 86 -3.29 -30.52 11.90
#